data_AF-A0A3N5SA70-F1
#
_entry.id   AF-A0A3N5SA70-F1
#
_cell.length_a   1.000
_cell.length_b   1.000
_cell.length_c   1.000
_cell.angle_alpha   90.00
_cell.angle_beta   90.00
_cell.angle_gamma   90.00
#
_symmetry.space_group_name_H-M   'P 1'
#
loop_
_entity.id
_entity.type
_entity.pdbx_description
1 polymer ?
#
loop_
_entity_poly.entity_id
_entity_poly.type
_entity_poly.pdbx_seq_one_letter_code
_entity_poly.pdbx_strand_id
1 'polypeptide(L)'
;MRKRLSLLTLVFLLLFCTTPASAADPIQVFYEGPDGNVLTALSLSDTIELVSDPLQADVFVLNGEIPDSDTVLKQVRLGAGLVLILGPDISASDLEPFTGPVVVTVSEEPLSLVAAEGVTDPLITEITWTSSPQVRSRSVLSGEVSFLDPIIVGFEEPETLLSSGNLGEGQIFLLNIHLDGANPQLQDWAYFNYLIYHLASQAAGLSPLDYASYRASPVPHEVDRAVLLSVMAGLVFLSFLIFWFV
;
A
#
# COMPACT_ATOMS: atom_id res chain seq x y z
N MET A 1 -44.17 -29.30 -9.17
CA MET A 1 -43.05 -29.17 -10.13
C MET A 1 -42.87 -27.74 -10.68
N ARG A 2 -43.93 -27.02 -11.10
CA ARG A 2 -43.83 -25.61 -11.60
C ARG A 2 -43.10 -24.62 -10.67
N LYS A 3 -43.27 -24.72 -9.35
CA LYS A 3 -42.59 -23.81 -8.38
C LYS A 3 -41.08 -24.02 -8.29
N ARG A 4 -40.58 -25.24 -8.52
CA ARG A 4 -39.13 -25.54 -8.50
C ARG A 4 -38.44 -25.08 -9.79
N LEU A 5 -39.14 -25.13 -10.93
CA LEU A 5 -38.63 -24.64 -12.20
C LEU A 5 -38.47 -23.12 -12.19
N SER A 6 -39.44 -22.39 -11.62
CA SER A 6 -39.38 -20.92 -11.50
C SER A 6 -38.23 -20.43 -10.61
N LEU A 7 -37.88 -21.17 -9.56
CA LEU A 7 -36.74 -20.85 -8.70
C LEU A 7 -35.41 -21.04 -9.46
N LEU A 8 -35.31 -22.11 -10.24
CA LEU A 8 -34.11 -22.42 -11.02
C LEU A 8 -33.87 -21.41 -12.15
N THR A 9 -34.93 -20.94 -12.80
CA THR A 9 -34.86 -19.88 -13.81
C THR A 9 -34.47 -18.53 -13.21
N LEU A 10 -34.94 -18.21 -12.00
CA LEU A 10 -34.56 -16.99 -11.28
C LEU A 10 -33.08 -17.01 -10.88
N VAL A 11 -32.59 -18.15 -10.36
CA VAL A 11 -31.16 -18.33 -10.05
C VAL A 11 -30.31 -18.23 -11.31
N PHE A 12 -30.76 -18.80 -12.43
CA PHE A 12 -30.04 -18.69 -13.71
C PHE A 12 -30.00 -17.24 -14.21
N LEU A 13 -31.10 -16.49 -14.13
CA LEU A 13 -31.15 -15.06 -14.51
C LEU A 13 -30.24 -14.18 -13.64
N LEU A 14 -30.11 -14.48 -12.34
CA LEU A 14 -29.22 -13.75 -11.44
C LEU A 14 -27.73 -14.02 -11.74
N LEU A 15 -27.38 -15.19 -12.28
CA LEU A 15 -26.02 -15.54 -12.68
C LEU A 15 -25.57 -14.87 -14.00
N PHE A 16 -26.51 -14.37 -14.82
CA PHE A 16 -26.21 -13.68 -16.09
C PHE A 16 -26.19 -12.15 -15.98
N CYS A 17 -26.43 -11.58 -14.80
CA CYS A 17 -26.36 -10.14 -14.54
C CYS A 17 -24.98 -9.65 -14.07
N THR A 18 -23.90 -10.37 -14.39
CA THR A 18 -22.54 -9.88 -14.14
C THR A 18 -22.11 -8.99 -15.30
N THR A 19 -22.16 -7.68 -15.09
CA THR A 19 -21.51 -6.73 -16.01
C THR A 19 -19.99 -6.92 -15.92
N PRO A 20 -19.26 -6.98 -17.04
CA PRO A 20 -17.80 -7.00 -17.00
C PRO A 20 -17.31 -5.73 -16.34
N ALA A 21 -16.42 -5.86 -15.36
CA ALA A 21 -15.75 -4.72 -14.73
C ALA A 21 -14.96 -3.97 -15.82
N SER A 22 -15.25 -2.68 -15.98
CA SER A 22 -14.40 -1.81 -16.80
C SER A 22 -13.07 -1.66 -16.06
N ALA A 23 -11.98 -2.16 -16.64
CA ALA A 23 -10.65 -1.87 -16.13
C ALA A 23 -10.41 -0.36 -16.28
N ALA A 24 -10.09 0.32 -15.19
CA ALA A 24 -9.55 1.67 -15.26
C ALA A 24 -8.17 1.62 -15.94
N ASP A 25 -7.75 2.73 -16.55
CA ASP A 25 -6.39 2.85 -17.08
C ASP A 25 -5.39 2.64 -15.94
N PRO A 26 -4.28 1.91 -16.17
CA PRO A 26 -3.29 1.67 -15.13
C PRO A 26 -2.58 2.97 -14.75
N ILE A 27 -2.18 3.07 -13.48
CA ILE A 27 -1.37 4.18 -12.96
C ILE A 27 0.03 4.05 -13.53
N GLN A 28 0.52 5.10 -14.20
CA GLN A 28 1.90 5.13 -14.66
C GLN A 28 2.82 5.52 -13.50
N VAL A 29 3.67 4.59 -13.06
CA VAL A 29 4.58 4.80 -11.92
C VAL A 29 6.02 4.85 -12.42
N PHE A 30 6.68 5.97 -12.15
CA PHE A 30 8.12 6.07 -12.29
C PHE A 30 8.78 5.65 -10.97
N TYR A 31 9.65 4.64 -11.03
CA TYR A 31 10.38 4.12 -9.88
C TYR A 31 11.86 4.44 -10.00
N GLU A 32 12.43 5.03 -8.94
CA GLU A 32 13.88 5.16 -8.77
C GLU A 32 14.29 4.54 -7.44
N GLY A 33 15.35 3.74 -7.46
CA GLY A 33 15.88 3.03 -6.31
C GLY A 33 16.38 1.63 -6.67
N PRO A 34 16.91 0.87 -5.70
CA PRO A 34 17.48 -0.45 -5.94
C PRO A 34 16.42 -1.49 -6.31
N ASP A 35 16.83 -2.47 -7.11
CA ASP A 35 16.04 -3.68 -7.32
C ASP A 35 15.75 -4.35 -5.97
N GLY A 36 14.47 -4.51 -5.63
CA GLY A 36 14.09 -5.00 -4.30
C GLY A 36 12.60 -5.22 -4.12
N ASN A 37 12.17 -5.32 -2.86
CA ASN A 37 10.78 -5.61 -2.52
C ASN A 37 9.84 -4.45 -2.86
N VAL A 38 10.32 -3.20 -2.88
CA VAL A 38 9.50 -2.04 -3.31
C VAL A 38 9.12 -2.19 -4.79
N LEU A 39 10.12 -2.40 -5.67
CA LEU A 39 9.88 -2.64 -7.08
C LEU A 39 9.00 -3.89 -7.31
N THR A 40 9.26 -4.95 -6.55
CA THR A 40 8.44 -6.17 -6.58
C THR A 40 6.98 -5.86 -6.23
N ALA A 41 6.73 -5.12 -5.14
CA ALA A 41 5.40 -4.74 -4.70
C ALA A 41 4.62 -3.96 -5.77
N LEU A 42 5.29 -3.01 -6.45
CA LEU A 42 4.71 -2.26 -7.55
C LEU A 42 4.35 -3.17 -8.74
N SER A 43 5.19 -4.14 -9.06
CA SER A 43 4.97 -5.08 -10.17
C SER A 43 3.87 -6.13 -9.91
N LEU A 44 3.43 -6.29 -8.67
CA LEU A 44 2.40 -7.28 -8.30
C LEU A 44 0.97 -6.79 -8.54
N SER A 45 0.77 -5.50 -8.80
CA SER A 45 -0.55 -4.93 -9.07
C SER A 45 -0.83 -4.88 -10.56
N ASP A 46 -2.01 -5.36 -10.96
CA ASP A 46 -2.51 -5.22 -12.34
C ASP A 46 -2.93 -3.77 -12.67
N THR A 47 -2.97 -2.88 -11.67
CA THR A 47 -3.37 -1.46 -11.82
C THR A 47 -2.18 -0.50 -11.91
N ILE A 48 -0.95 -1.00 -11.88
CA ILE A 48 0.28 -0.21 -11.91
C ILE A 48 1.08 -0.62 -13.14
N GLU A 49 1.46 0.37 -13.94
CA GLU A 49 2.38 0.20 -15.07
C GLU A 49 3.66 0.99 -14.80
N LEU A 50 4.81 0.32 -14.79
CA LEU A 50 6.10 0.97 -14.58
C LEU A 50 6.56 1.68 -15.85
N VAL A 51 6.85 2.98 -15.73
CA VAL A 51 7.35 3.80 -16.83
C VAL A 51 8.79 4.22 -16.58
N SER A 52 9.59 4.32 -17.66
CA SER A 52 10.98 4.75 -17.59
C SER A 52 11.17 6.24 -17.85
N ASP A 53 10.16 6.92 -18.40
CA ASP A 53 10.19 8.36 -18.64
C ASP A 53 9.45 9.07 -17.49
N PRO A 54 10.14 9.90 -16.68
CA PRO A 54 9.51 10.62 -15.57
C PRO A 54 8.41 11.59 -16.04
N LEU A 55 8.41 12.01 -17.31
CA LEU A 55 7.37 12.90 -17.85
C LEU A 55 6.04 12.17 -18.12
N GLN A 56 6.03 10.84 -18.12
CA GLN A 56 4.83 10.01 -18.29
C GLN A 56 4.23 9.57 -16.95
N ALA A 57 4.90 9.84 -15.84
CA ALA A 57 4.52 9.34 -14.53
C ALA A 57 3.31 10.08 -13.97
N ASP A 58 2.28 9.33 -13.57
CA ASP A 58 1.22 9.80 -12.69
C ASP A 58 1.70 9.85 -11.24
N VAL A 59 2.64 8.96 -10.86
CA VAL A 59 3.22 8.89 -9.52
C VAL A 59 4.72 8.59 -9.59
N PHE A 60 5.49 9.29 -8.75
CA PHE A 60 6.89 9.01 -8.49
C PHE A 60 7.02 8.17 -7.23
N VAL A 61 7.68 7.02 -7.31
CA VAL A 61 8.07 6.22 -6.14
C VAL A 61 9.59 6.24 -6.05
N LEU A 62 10.10 6.98 -5.07
CA LEU A 62 11.53 7.24 -4.88
C LEU A 62 11.99 6.49 -3.63
N ASN A 63 12.85 5.48 -3.80
CA ASN A 63 13.34 4.63 -2.72
C ASN A 63 14.83 4.85 -2.47
N GLY A 64 15.14 5.70 -1.50
CA GLY A 64 16.52 6.02 -1.10
C GLY A 64 17.30 6.88 -2.10
N GLU A 65 16.71 7.17 -3.26
CA GLU A 65 17.32 7.92 -4.34
C GLU A 65 16.33 8.97 -4.88
N ILE A 66 16.80 10.19 -5.11
CA ILE A 66 15.99 11.29 -5.66
C ILE A 66 16.64 11.75 -6.97
N PRO A 67 16.16 11.30 -8.14
CA PRO A 67 16.68 11.75 -9.42
C PRO A 67 16.11 13.14 -9.73
N ASP A 68 16.95 14.04 -10.23
CA ASP A 68 16.59 15.39 -10.73
C ASP A 68 15.41 16.04 -9.97
N SER A 69 15.67 16.46 -8.73
CA SER A 69 14.65 16.95 -7.80
C SER A 69 13.80 18.09 -8.36
N ASP A 70 14.34 18.91 -9.26
CA ASP A 70 13.60 19.98 -9.94
C ASP A 70 12.50 19.45 -10.87
N THR A 71 12.80 18.40 -11.65
CA THR A 71 11.82 17.77 -12.55
C THR A 71 10.71 17.10 -11.75
N VAL A 72 11.06 16.32 -10.72
CA VAL A 72 10.09 15.66 -9.84
C VAL A 72 9.19 16.70 -9.18
N LEU A 73 9.79 17.71 -8.54
CA LEU A 73 9.05 18.76 -7.83
C LEU A 73 8.08 19.51 -8.75
N LYS A 74 8.50 19.77 -9.99
CA LYS A 74 7.64 20.42 -10.98
C LYS A 74 6.43 19.54 -11.33
N GLN A 75 6.62 18.25 -11.58
CA GLN A 75 5.52 17.34 -11.92
C GLN A 75 4.57 17.13 -10.74
N VAL A 76 5.10 16.98 -9.53
CA VAL A 76 4.29 16.85 -8.31
C VAL A 76 3.42 18.08 -8.09
N ARG A 77 4.00 19.28 -8.26
CA ARG A 77 3.22 20.53 -8.16
C ARG A 77 2.11 20.65 -9.21
N LEU A 78 2.25 19.99 -10.36
CA LEU A 78 1.26 19.93 -11.44
C LEU A 78 0.21 18.82 -11.26
N GLY A 79 0.32 17.99 -10.22
CA GLY A 79 -0.69 16.97 -9.87
C GLY A 79 -0.17 15.55 -9.79
N ALA A 80 1.09 15.27 -10.18
CA ALA A 80 1.64 13.93 -10.01
C ALA A 80 1.79 13.57 -8.52
N GLY A 81 1.55 12.31 -8.17
CA GLY A 81 1.77 11.80 -6.83
C GLY A 81 3.26 11.60 -6.51
N LEU A 82 3.60 11.59 -5.22
CA LEU A 82 4.95 11.25 -4.74
C LEU A 82 4.88 10.29 -3.56
N VAL A 83 5.64 9.21 -3.62
CA VAL A 83 5.97 8.36 -2.48
C VAL A 83 7.48 8.41 -2.31
N LEU A 84 7.93 9.11 -1.29
CA LEU A 84 9.36 9.27 -0.96
C LEU A 84 9.71 8.39 0.24
N ILE A 85 10.52 7.38 0.01
CA ILE A 85 11.04 6.47 1.03
C ILE A 85 12.49 6.86 1.29
N LEU A 86 12.79 7.23 2.53
CA LEU A 86 14.11 7.73 2.90
C LEU A 86 15.12 6.59 2.97
N GLY A 87 16.30 6.85 2.41
CA GLY A 87 17.47 6.00 2.53
C GLY A 87 18.55 6.64 3.41
N PRO A 88 19.60 5.88 3.76
CA PRO A 88 20.69 6.36 4.60
C PRO A 88 21.51 7.51 3.97
N ASP A 89 21.51 7.60 2.64
CA ASP A 89 22.29 8.59 1.90
C ASP A 89 21.52 9.88 1.59
N ILE A 90 20.23 9.95 1.96
CA ILE A 90 19.40 11.14 1.76
C ILE A 90 19.75 12.21 2.80
N SER A 91 20.23 13.35 2.33
CA SER A 91 20.61 14.48 3.17
C SER A 91 19.47 15.47 3.39
N ALA A 92 19.62 16.37 4.37
CA ALA A 92 18.67 17.46 4.60
C ALA A 92 18.48 18.37 3.36
N SER A 93 19.55 18.61 2.58
CA SER A 93 19.47 19.41 1.35
C SER A 93 18.68 18.72 0.23
N ASP A 94 18.67 17.38 0.21
CA ASP A 94 17.89 16.63 -0.79
C ASP A 94 16.40 16.66 -0.45
N LEU A 95 16.05 16.75 0.84
CA LEU A 95 14.67 16.82 1.33
C LEU A 95 14.08 18.21 1.34
N GLU A 96 14.89 19.26 1.50
CA GLU A 96 14.43 20.64 1.57
C GLU A 96 13.42 21.05 0.48
N PRO A 97 13.58 20.64 -0.81
CA PRO A 97 12.61 20.94 -1.86
C PRO A 97 11.21 20.36 -1.61
N PHE A 98 11.13 19.25 -0.88
CA PHE A 98 9.90 18.51 -0.60
C PHE A 98 9.32 18.87 0.76
N THR A 99 10.15 19.02 1.80
CA THR A 99 9.71 19.20 3.19
C THR A 99 9.86 20.62 3.72
N GLY A 100 10.56 21.50 3.01
CA GLY A 100 11.11 22.71 3.59
C GLY A 100 12.31 22.40 4.50
N PRO A 101 12.85 23.42 5.20
CA PRO A 101 14.08 23.28 5.98
C PRO A 101 13.89 22.31 7.15
N VAL A 102 14.62 21.20 7.12
CA VAL A 102 14.60 20.15 8.13
C VAL A 102 16.01 19.81 8.59
N VAL A 103 16.12 19.32 9.81
CA VAL A 103 17.29 18.61 10.31
C VAL A 103 16.99 17.12 10.24
N VAL A 104 17.87 16.38 9.58
CA VAL A 104 17.80 14.92 9.46
C VAL A 104 18.83 14.32 10.39
N THR A 105 18.39 13.47 11.32
CA THR A 105 19.29 12.63 12.12
C THR A 105 18.92 11.16 11.92
N VAL A 106 19.88 10.25 12.08
CA VAL A 106 19.62 8.81 11.97
C VAL A 106 19.45 8.23 13.38
N SER A 107 18.42 7.40 13.55
CA SER A 107 18.18 6.63 14.77
C SER A 107 18.19 5.13 14.48
N GLU A 108 18.93 4.40 15.31
CA GLU A 108 19.07 2.93 15.24
C GLU A 108 18.24 2.21 16.31
N GLU A 109 17.66 2.96 17.25
CA GLU A 109 16.90 2.41 18.36
C GLU A 109 15.63 1.72 17.83
N PRO A 110 15.26 0.53 18.34
CA PRO A 110 14.05 -0.15 17.89
C PRO A 110 12.81 0.66 18.26
N LEU A 111 11.89 0.81 17.30
CA LEU A 111 10.64 1.54 17.49
C LEU A 111 9.45 0.71 17.01
N SER A 112 8.44 0.58 17.86
CA SER A 112 7.19 -0.10 17.51
C SER A 112 6.25 0.89 16.82
N LEU A 113 5.53 0.45 15.77
CA LEU A 113 4.69 1.35 14.97
C LEU A 113 3.23 1.31 15.42
N VAL A 114 2.60 2.49 15.47
CA VAL A 114 1.16 2.67 15.69
C VAL A 114 0.59 3.78 14.81
N ALA A 115 -0.72 3.73 14.58
CA ALA A 115 -1.42 4.83 13.92
C ALA A 115 -1.39 6.08 14.80
N ALA A 116 -1.23 7.24 14.15
CA ALA A 116 -1.35 8.54 14.81
C ALA A 116 -2.79 8.76 15.29
N GLU A 117 -2.93 9.43 16.43
CA GLU A 117 -4.24 9.70 17.02
C GLU A 117 -5.04 10.71 16.18
N GLY A 118 -6.34 10.43 15.99
CA GLY A 118 -7.26 11.35 15.32
C GLY A 118 -7.17 11.36 13.79
N VAL A 119 -6.32 10.52 13.19
CA VAL A 119 -6.18 10.40 11.74
C VAL A 119 -7.25 9.48 11.16
N THR A 120 -7.83 9.90 10.05
CA THR A 120 -8.78 9.09 9.27
C THR A 120 -8.14 8.78 7.92
N ASP A 121 -7.44 7.66 7.84
CA ASP A 121 -6.83 7.16 6.60
C ASP A 121 -7.12 5.65 6.45
N PRO A 122 -7.54 5.16 5.27
CA PRO A 122 -7.81 3.74 5.05
C PRO A 122 -6.63 2.82 5.41
N LEU A 123 -5.39 3.30 5.28
CA LEU A 123 -4.19 2.56 5.66
C LEU A 123 -4.18 2.17 7.15
N ILE A 124 -4.85 2.93 8.01
CA ILE A 124 -4.96 2.65 9.45
C ILE A 124 -5.88 1.44 9.71
N THR A 125 -6.94 1.29 8.90
CA THR A 125 -7.92 0.21 9.07
C THR A 125 -7.54 -1.06 8.31
N GLU A 126 -6.88 -0.92 7.17
CA GLU A 126 -6.50 -2.04 6.30
C GLU A 126 -5.22 -2.76 6.76
N ILE A 127 -4.37 -2.09 7.54
CA ILE A 127 -3.10 -2.63 8.02
C ILE A 127 -3.12 -2.79 9.55
N THR A 128 -2.75 -3.98 10.02
CA THR A 128 -2.57 -4.23 11.47
C THR A 128 -1.19 -3.77 11.92
N TRP A 129 -0.99 -2.47 12.16
CA TRP A 129 0.31 -1.85 12.49
C TRP A 129 1.02 -2.45 13.71
N THR A 130 0.28 -2.90 14.71
CA THR A 130 0.80 -3.59 15.90
C THR A 130 1.41 -4.96 15.60
N SER A 131 1.20 -5.49 14.39
CA SER A 131 1.85 -6.72 13.90
C SER A 131 3.11 -6.44 13.07
N SER A 132 3.42 -5.17 12.78
CA SER A 132 4.64 -4.83 12.07
C SER A 132 5.86 -5.14 12.95
N PRO A 133 6.97 -5.61 12.34
CA PRO A 133 8.24 -5.70 13.03
C PRO A 133 8.68 -4.32 13.53
N GLN A 134 9.41 -4.28 14.64
CA GLN A 134 10.03 -3.04 15.07
C GLN A 134 11.00 -2.55 14.00
N VAL A 135 10.95 -1.25 13.74
CA VAL A 135 11.86 -0.62 12.80
C VAL A 135 13.09 -0.10 13.53
N ARG A 136 14.24 -0.28 12.89
CA ARG A 136 15.53 0.33 13.25
C ARG A 136 15.93 1.27 12.11
N SER A 137 17.12 1.86 12.17
CA SER A 137 17.73 2.67 11.08
C SER A 137 16.72 3.52 10.31
N ARG A 138 16.39 4.68 10.86
CA ARG A 138 15.38 5.59 10.32
C ARG A 138 15.86 7.03 10.41
N SER A 139 15.29 7.88 9.56
CA SER A 139 15.53 9.31 9.56
C SER A 139 14.56 10.02 10.50
N VAL A 140 15.07 10.58 11.60
CA VAL A 140 14.30 11.46 12.48
C VAL A 140 14.34 12.86 11.88
N LEU A 141 13.17 13.39 11.53
CA LEU A 141 13.05 14.74 10.99
C LEU A 141 12.70 15.72 12.12
N SER A 142 13.53 16.74 12.31
CA SER A 142 13.29 17.84 13.24
C SER A 142 13.20 19.15 12.47
N GLY A 143 12.09 19.87 12.60
CA GLY A 143 11.84 21.13 11.88
C GLY A 143 10.34 21.39 11.72
N GLU A 144 9.98 22.54 11.15
CA GLU A 144 8.60 22.85 10.81
C GLU A 144 8.26 22.26 9.43
N VAL A 145 7.75 21.02 9.40
CA VAL A 145 7.15 20.43 8.20
C VAL A 145 5.63 20.55 8.30
N SER A 146 5.13 21.77 8.06
CA SER A 146 3.77 22.15 8.45
C SER A 146 2.64 21.65 7.53
N PHE A 147 2.97 21.12 6.36
CA PHE A 147 1.99 20.64 5.37
C PHE A 147 1.90 19.10 5.33
N LEU A 148 2.68 18.39 6.16
CA LEU A 148 2.64 16.94 6.29
C LEU A 148 1.95 16.56 7.60
N ASP A 149 0.85 15.83 7.47
CA ASP A 149 0.13 15.24 8.59
C ASP A 149 0.70 13.83 8.88
N PRO A 150 1.04 13.51 10.13
CA PRO A 150 1.52 12.18 10.50
C PRO A 150 0.40 11.15 10.35
N ILE A 151 0.68 10.01 9.72
CA ILE A 151 -0.23 8.85 9.65
C ILE A 151 0.23 7.78 10.62
N ILE A 152 1.52 7.44 10.61
CA ILE A 152 2.12 6.40 11.46
C ILE A 152 3.22 7.03 12.30
N VAL A 153 3.18 6.73 13.58
CA VAL A 153 4.12 7.22 14.59
C VAL A 153 4.71 6.08 15.39
N GLY A 154 5.77 6.37 16.15
CA GLY A 154 6.29 5.45 17.15
C GLY A 154 5.34 5.32 18.35
N PHE A 155 5.27 4.13 18.91
CA PHE A 155 4.45 3.84 20.09
C PHE A 155 5.06 4.41 21.36
N GLU A 156 6.36 4.19 21.56
CA GLU A 156 7.08 4.63 22.76
C GLU A 156 7.45 6.12 22.68
N GLU A 157 7.79 6.57 21.48
CA GLU A 157 8.17 7.95 21.17
C GLU A 157 7.34 8.41 19.96
N PRO A 158 6.61 9.55 20.03
CA PRO A 158 5.71 9.99 18.96
C PRO A 158 6.46 10.60 17.76
N GLU A 159 7.55 9.95 17.35
CA GLU A 159 8.27 10.23 16.13
C GLU A 159 7.38 9.87 14.93
N THR A 160 7.41 10.69 13.88
CA THR A 160 6.64 10.44 12.66
C THR A 160 7.42 9.55 11.69
N LEU A 161 6.83 8.43 11.28
CA LEU A 161 7.44 7.44 10.39
C LEU A 161 6.83 7.46 9.00
N LEU A 162 5.51 7.65 8.92
CA LEU A 162 4.80 7.88 7.67
C LEU A 162 3.95 9.13 7.83
N SER A 163 4.07 10.02 6.86
CA SER A 163 3.25 11.23 6.79
C SER A 163 2.72 11.43 5.39
N SER A 164 1.64 12.20 5.27
CA SER A 164 1.05 12.56 3.99
C SER A 164 0.70 14.04 3.93
N GLY A 165 0.63 14.59 2.73
CA GLY A 165 0.20 15.96 2.52
C GLY A 165 0.08 16.28 1.05
N ASN A 166 -0.01 17.58 0.74
CA ASN A 166 -0.07 18.06 -0.63
C ASN A 166 1.09 19.01 -0.91
N LEU A 167 1.73 18.83 -2.06
CA LEU A 167 2.79 19.70 -2.56
C LEU A 167 2.36 20.27 -3.91
N GLY A 168 1.72 21.45 -3.88
CA GLY A 168 0.96 21.93 -5.04
C GLY A 168 -0.31 21.11 -5.21
N GLU A 169 -0.56 20.58 -6.40
CA GLU A 169 -1.74 19.73 -6.68
C GLU A 169 -1.50 18.23 -6.39
N GLY A 170 -0.24 17.80 -6.30
CA GLY A 170 0.12 16.40 -6.05
C GLY A 170 0.02 16.01 -4.59
N GLN A 171 -0.41 14.76 -4.35
CA GLN A 171 -0.38 14.13 -3.03
C GLN A 171 0.98 13.50 -2.78
N ILE A 172 1.54 13.73 -1.60
CA ILE A 172 2.84 13.18 -1.21
C ILE A 172 2.73 12.30 0.02
N PHE A 173 3.53 11.24 0.05
CA PHE A 173 3.78 10.38 1.19
C PHE A 173 5.28 10.37 1.47
N LEU A 174 5.63 10.53 2.74
CA LEU A 174 7.02 10.51 3.20
C LEU A 174 7.18 9.39 4.23
N LEU A 175 7.97 8.38 3.88
CA LEU A 175 8.30 7.23 4.71
C LEU A 175 9.74 7.35 5.21
N ASN A 176 9.89 7.59 6.52
CA ASN A 176 11.18 7.88 7.14
C ASN A 176 12.04 6.65 7.48
N ILE A 177 11.61 5.45 7.05
CA ILE A 177 12.24 4.17 7.40
C ILE A 177 13.18 3.76 6.27
N HIS A 178 14.43 3.40 6.62
CA HIS A 178 15.38 2.88 5.63
C HIS A 178 15.06 1.42 5.34
N LEU A 179 14.75 1.08 4.09
CA LEU A 179 14.38 -0.29 3.74
C LEU A 179 15.61 -1.18 3.53
N ASP A 180 16.55 -0.73 2.70
CA ASP A 180 17.62 -1.57 2.16
C ASP A 180 18.64 -2.02 3.20
N GLY A 181 18.67 -3.33 3.46
CA GLY A 181 19.57 -3.98 4.43
C GLY A 181 19.29 -3.66 5.91
N ALA A 182 18.60 -2.56 6.19
CA ALA A 182 18.40 -2.03 7.52
C ALA A 182 17.14 -2.57 8.21
N ASN A 183 16.04 -2.70 7.45
CA ASN A 183 14.76 -3.23 7.94
C ASN A 183 14.24 -4.41 7.10
N PRO A 184 15.02 -5.49 6.91
CA PRO A 184 14.59 -6.63 6.08
C PRO A 184 13.31 -7.30 6.60
N GLN A 185 13.13 -7.37 7.92
CA GLN A 185 11.93 -7.95 8.53
C GLN A 185 10.67 -7.18 8.15
N LEU A 186 10.76 -5.84 8.07
CA LEU A 186 9.65 -5.01 7.63
C LEU A 186 9.28 -5.32 6.17
N GLN A 187 10.27 -5.59 5.32
CA GLN A 187 10.02 -5.94 3.92
C GLN A 187 9.40 -7.34 3.75
N ASP A 188 9.70 -8.27 4.66
CA ASP A 188 9.10 -9.61 4.69
C ASP A 188 7.71 -9.65 5.36
N TRP A 189 7.25 -8.52 5.90
CA TRP A 189 5.97 -8.42 6.58
C TRP A 189 4.80 -8.59 5.60
N ALA A 190 3.76 -9.31 6.02
CA ALA A 190 2.62 -9.66 5.17
C ALA A 190 1.92 -8.45 4.51
N TYR A 191 1.98 -7.28 5.14
CA TYR A 191 1.37 -6.05 4.63
C TYR A 191 2.34 -5.17 3.81
N PHE A 192 3.62 -5.52 3.69
CA PHE A 192 4.61 -4.67 3.02
C PHE A 192 4.25 -4.37 1.57
N ASN A 193 3.95 -5.41 0.79
CA ASN A 193 3.58 -5.23 -0.62
C ASN A 193 2.31 -4.38 -0.76
N TYR A 194 1.34 -4.59 0.14
CA TYR A 194 0.12 -3.81 0.17
C TYR A 194 0.37 -2.35 0.56
N LEU A 195 1.25 -2.08 1.51
CA LEU A 195 1.65 -0.72 1.90
C LEU A 195 2.18 0.05 0.68
N ILE A 196 3.15 -0.50 -0.05
CA ILE A 196 3.71 0.16 -1.23
C ILE A 196 2.65 0.39 -2.32
N TYR A 197 1.83 -0.62 -2.61
CA TYR A 197 0.70 -0.50 -3.53
C TYR A 197 -0.29 0.60 -3.10
N HIS A 198 -0.64 0.64 -1.82
CA HIS A 198 -1.60 1.57 -1.24
C HIS A 198 -1.09 3.00 -1.36
N LEU A 199 0.16 3.26 -0.96
CA LEU A 199 0.78 4.57 -1.06
C LEU A 199 0.84 5.06 -2.52
N ALA A 200 1.26 4.21 -3.45
CA ALA A 200 1.30 4.56 -4.87
C ALA A 200 -0.10 4.85 -5.44
N SER A 201 -1.09 4.01 -5.11
CA SER A 201 -2.46 4.19 -5.59
C SER A 201 -3.11 5.44 -5.03
N GLN A 202 -2.93 5.70 -3.74
CA GLN A 202 -3.47 6.88 -3.07
C GLN A 202 -2.77 8.15 -3.56
N ALA A 203 -1.44 8.13 -3.77
CA ALA A 203 -0.71 9.24 -4.35
C ALA A 203 -1.19 9.62 -5.77
N ALA A 204 -1.69 8.65 -6.54
CA ALA A 204 -2.33 8.87 -7.84
C ALA A 204 -3.75 9.47 -7.73
N GLY A 205 -4.25 9.72 -6.52
CA GLY A 205 -5.63 10.16 -6.28
C GLY A 205 -6.67 9.05 -6.44
N LEU A 206 -6.26 7.79 -6.52
CA LEU A 206 -7.17 6.65 -6.60
C LEU A 206 -7.49 6.09 -5.20
N SER A 207 -8.65 5.45 -5.08
CA SER A 207 -8.98 4.67 -3.88
C SER A 207 -8.35 3.27 -4.01
N PRO A 208 -7.39 2.90 -3.14
CA PRO A 208 -6.79 1.57 -3.18
C PRO A 208 -7.83 0.49 -2.91
N LEU A 209 -7.61 -0.71 -3.45
CA LEU A 209 -8.40 -1.89 -3.09
C LEU A 209 -8.21 -2.21 -1.61
N ASP A 210 -9.24 -2.72 -0.95
CA ASP A 210 -9.12 -3.30 0.40
C ASP A 210 -8.04 -4.39 0.42
N TYR A 211 -7.37 -4.58 1.56
CA TYR A 211 -6.30 -5.57 1.70
C TYR A 211 -6.74 -6.98 1.31
N ALA A 212 -7.96 -7.37 1.66
CA ALA A 212 -8.52 -8.68 1.34
C ALA A 212 -8.84 -8.87 -0.16
N SER A 213 -8.94 -7.77 -0.92
CA SER A 213 -9.20 -7.75 -2.37
C SER A 213 -7.92 -7.55 -3.18
N TYR A 214 -6.83 -7.11 -2.54
CA TYR A 214 -5.51 -7.02 -3.15
C TYR A 214 -4.97 -8.41 -3.50
N ARG A 215 -4.69 -8.63 -4.79
CA ARG A 215 -4.35 -9.95 -5.36
C ARG A 215 -3.14 -10.62 -4.71
N ALA A 216 -2.12 -9.84 -4.35
CA ALA A 216 -0.91 -10.39 -3.72
C ALA A 216 -1.02 -10.48 -2.19
N SER A 217 -2.19 -10.20 -1.60
CA SER A 217 -2.42 -10.50 -0.18
C SER A 217 -2.42 -12.01 0.06
N PRO A 218 -1.94 -12.48 1.22
CA PRO A 218 -1.93 -13.89 1.61
C PRO A 218 -3.30 -14.42 2.02
N VAL A 219 -4.38 -13.64 1.84
CA VAL A 219 -5.73 -14.02 2.20
C VAL A 219 -6.33 -14.86 1.07
N PRO A 220 -7.06 -15.96 1.36
CA PRO A 220 -7.74 -16.72 0.31
C PRO A 220 -8.68 -15.81 -0.49
N HIS A 221 -8.55 -15.84 -1.82
CA HIS A 221 -9.36 -15.05 -2.73
C HIS A 221 -10.70 -15.72 -3.02
N GLU A 222 -11.60 -15.07 -3.77
CA GLU A 222 -12.97 -15.57 -4.01
C GLU A 222 -13.01 -17.03 -4.51
N VAL A 223 -12.12 -17.39 -5.43
CA VAL A 223 -12.01 -18.75 -5.97
C VAL A 223 -11.55 -19.73 -4.89
N ASP A 224 -10.54 -19.37 -4.10
CA ASP A 224 -10.02 -20.22 -3.03
C ASP A 224 -11.05 -20.42 -1.92
N ARG A 225 -11.75 -19.35 -1.54
CA ARG A 225 -12.87 -19.41 -0.58
C ARG A 225 -13.99 -20.30 -1.09
N ALA A 226 -14.37 -20.18 -2.37
CA ALA A 226 -15.41 -21.02 -2.96
C ALA A 226 -15.00 -22.51 -2.96
N VAL A 227 -13.74 -22.81 -3.26
CA VAL A 227 -13.20 -24.17 -3.19
C VAL A 227 -13.21 -24.68 -1.75
N LEU A 228 -12.69 -23.92 -0.79
CA LEU A 228 -12.66 -24.29 0.63
C LEU A 228 -14.07 -24.55 1.17
N LEU A 229 -15.02 -23.66 0.88
CA LEU A 229 -16.43 -23.82 1.27
C LEU A 229 -17.06 -25.04 0.61
N SER A 230 -16.75 -25.32 -0.66
CA SER A 230 -17.25 -26.51 -1.36
C SER A 230 -16.72 -27.79 -0.74
N VAL A 231 -15.44 -27.83 -0.38
CA VAL A 231 -14.83 -28.98 0.31
C VAL A 231 -15.47 -29.17 1.69
N MET A 232 -15.64 -28.10 2.48
CA MET A 232 -16.28 -28.17 3.79
C MET A 232 -17.73 -28.66 3.69
N ALA A 233 -18.51 -28.12 2.75
CA ALA A 233 -19.88 -28.55 2.50
C ALA A 233 -19.94 -30.04 2.11
N GLY A 234 -19.01 -30.49 1.27
CA GLY A 234 -18.87 -31.90 0.89
C GLY A 234 -18.58 -32.81 2.09
N LEU A 235 -17.67 -32.42 2.99
CA LEU A 235 -17.33 -33.18 4.20
C LEU A 235 -18.50 -33.27 5.18
N VAL A 236 -19.21 -32.16 5.40
CA VAL A 236 -20.41 -32.14 6.25
C VAL A 236 -21.52 -33.01 5.66
N PHE A 237 -21.74 -32.91 4.35
CA PHE A 237 -22.73 -33.72 3.65
C PHE A 237 -22.41 -35.21 3.73
N LEU A 238 -21.15 -35.60 3.49
CA LEU A 238 -20.70 -36.98 3.63
C LEU A 238 -20.88 -37.51 5.06
N SER A 239 -20.54 -36.70 6.06
CA SER A 239 -20.72 -37.06 7.48
C SER A 239 -22.19 -37.29 7.81
N PHE A 240 -23.08 -36.43 7.32
CA PHE A 240 -24.53 -36.59 7.47
C PHE A 240 -25.04 -37.88 6.82
N LEU A 241 -24.58 -38.20 5.60
CA LEU A 241 -24.95 -39.44 4.93
C LEU A 241 -24.50 -40.66 5.73
N ILE A 242 -23.26 -40.69 6.20
CA ILE A 242 -22.73 -41.80 7.01
C ILE A 242 -23.59 -41.98 8.27
N PHE A 243 -23.89 -40.90 8.98
CA PHE A 243 -24.72 -40.95 10.18
C PHE A 243 -26.14 -41.49 9.91
N TRP A 244 -26.72 -41.18 8.75
CA TRP A 244 -28.07 -41.63 8.42
C TRP A 244 -28.14 -43.12 8.00
N PHE A 245 -27.06 -43.64 7.41
CA PHE A 245 -27.00 -45.02 6.91
C PHE A 245 -26.40 -46.03 7.91
N VAL A 246 -25.87 -45.57 9.04
CA VAL A 246 -25.40 -46.40 10.18
C VAL A 246 -26.46 -46.40 11.28
#